data_AF-A0A5C8ZNV2-F1
#
_entry.id   AF-A0A5C8ZNV2-F1
#
_cell.length_a   1.000
_cell.length_b   1.000
_cell.length_c   1.000
_cell.angle_alpha   90.00
_cell.angle_beta   90.00
_cell.angle_gamma   90.00
#
_symmetry.space_group_name_H-M   'P 1'
#
loop_
_entity.id
_entity.type
_entity.pdbx_description
1 polymer ?
#
loop_
_entity_poly.entity_id
_entity_poly.type
_entity_poly.pdbx_seq_one_letter_code
_entity_poly.pdbx_strand_id
1 'polypeptide(L)'
;MKHLLKHTLSATGLSIALIGAGTALAGPGPGGPHDGGRMLAKMAEELELTEEQQGKIKAIYASSREQGAADRERLHELKQQMRASEGDFDEGSAQKAADEIGEITSRMTYQRASAQHQVREVLSDEQRAELDEMMEQRKERGERRWGKHRPDQEPTE
;
A
#
# COMPACT_ATOMS: atom_id res chain seq x y z
N MET A 1 -33.61 -13.03 10.80
CA MET A 1 -33.39 -13.00 12.27
C MET A 1 -31.96 -13.46 12.51
N LYS A 2 -30.97 -12.60 12.69
CA LYS A 2 -30.88 -11.49 13.66
C LYS A 2 -30.49 -10.19 12.94
N HIS A 3 -31.40 -9.21 12.98
CA HIS A 3 -31.00 -7.80 13.13
C HIS A 3 -30.23 -7.67 14.46
N LEU A 4 -29.47 -6.57 14.64
CA LEU A 4 -28.75 -6.08 15.83
C LEU A 4 -27.30 -5.80 15.36
N LEU A 5 -26.78 -4.60 15.17
CA LEU A 5 -26.97 -3.34 15.90
C LEU A 5 -26.46 -2.21 14.99
N LYS A 6 -27.34 -1.36 14.46
CA LYS A 6 -26.94 -0.05 13.92
C LYS A 6 -26.81 0.87 15.12
N HIS A 7 -25.61 1.05 15.65
CA HIS A 7 -25.39 2.06 16.69
C HIS A 7 -25.17 3.41 16.04
N THR A 8 -26.27 4.15 15.88
CA THR A 8 -26.26 5.59 15.81
C THR A 8 -25.88 6.14 17.19
N LEU A 9 -24.69 6.72 17.33
CA LEU A 9 -24.43 7.69 18.38
C LEU A 9 -23.87 8.96 17.74
N SER A 10 -24.74 9.97 17.63
CA SER A 10 -24.32 11.36 17.41
C SER A 10 -23.41 11.79 18.55
N ALA A 11 -22.19 12.22 18.22
CA ALA A 11 -21.44 13.12 19.08
C ALA A 11 -20.92 14.28 18.22
N THR A 12 -21.48 15.45 18.48
CA THR A 12 -21.09 16.75 17.96
C THR A 12 -19.61 17.03 18.21
N GLY A 13 -18.83 17.15 17.15
CA GLY A 13 -17.52 17.79 17.16
C GLY A 13 -17.57 19.06 16.32
N LEU A 14 -17.79 20.21 16.97
CA LEU A 14 -17.62 21.53 16.36
C LEU A 14 -16.11 21.74 16.13
N SER A 15 -15.68 21.92 14.89
CA SER A 15 -14.34 22.45 14.61
C SER A 15 -14.41 23.45 13.46
N ILE A 16 -13.92 24.63 13.79
CA ILE A 16 -13.99 25.87 13.04
C ILE A 16 -13.09 25.78 11.80
N ALA A 17 -13.61 26.27 10.68
CA ALA A 17 -12.95 26.34 9.38
C ALA A 17 -11.70 27.23 9.39
N LEU A 18 -10.67 26.82 8.63
CA LEU A 18 -9.78 27.76 7.94
C LEU A 18 -9.54 27.30 6.50
N ILE A 19 -9.68 28.28 5.62
CA ILE A 19 -9.71 28.21 4.16
C ILE A 19 -8.31 27.94 3.59
N GLY A 20 -8.24 27.05 2.60
CA GLY A 20 -7.08 26.88 1.73
C GLY A 20 -7.46 26.10 0.48
N ALA A 21 -8.21 26.74 -0.42
CA ALA A 21 -8.54 26.18 -1.74
C ALA A 21 -7.27 26.07 -2.59
N GLY A 22 -6.55 24.96 -2.47
CA GLY A 22 -5.53 24.56 -3.44
C GLY A 22 -6.21 23.96 -4.66
N THR A 23 -6.10 24.62 -5.81
CA THR A 23 -6.55 24.08 -7.11
C THR A 23 -5.81 22.77 -7.40
N ALA A 24 -6.44 21.63 -7.16
CA ALA A 24 -5.94 20.34 -7.58
C ALA A 24 -6.19 20.19 -9.09
N LEU A 25 -5.17 20.52 -9.89
CA LEU A 25 -5.09 20.14 -11.30
C LEU A 25 -4.98 18.61 -11.40
N ALA A 26 -6.12 17.93 -11.44
CA ALA A 26 -6.20 16.49 -11.69
C ALA A 26 -6.16 16.22 -13.21
N GLY A 27 -4.96 16.19 -13.79
CA GLY A 27 -4.74 15.64 -15.13
C GLY A 27 -4.55 14.12 -15.09
N PRO A 28 -5.13 13.33 -16.02
CA PRO A 28 -4.86 11.90 -16.11
C PRO A 28 -3.42 11.67 -16.62
N GLY A 29 -2.50 11.37 -15.71
CA GLY A 29 -1.13 10.97 -16.04
C GLY A 29 -1.06 9.54 -16.61
N PRO A 30 0.01 9.22 -17.39
CA PRO A 30 0.17 7.93 -18.05
C PRO A 30 0.59 6.85 -17.04
N GLY A 31 -0.38 6.22 -16.40
CA GLY A 31 -0.19 5.05 -15.55
C GLY A 31 -1.51 4.32 -15.41
N GLY A 32 -1.61 3.11 -15.97
CA GLY A 32 -2.88 2.43 -16.19
C GLY A 32 -3.78 2.31 -14.94
N PRO A 33 -5.12 2.21 -15.10
CA PRO A 33 -6.12 2.38 -14.03
C PRO A 33 -6.12 1.37 -12.87
N HIS A 34 -5.21 0.40 -12.83
CA HIS A 34 -5.62 -0.93 -12.35
C HIS A 34 -5.27 -1.34 -10.92
N ASP A 35 -4.41 -0.63 -10.16
CA ASP A 35 -4.12 -1.04 -8.78
C ASP A 35 -4.36 0.02 -7.70
N GLY A 36 -4.03 1.28 -7.97
CA GLY A 36 -4.15 2.33 -6.94
C GLY A 36 -5.59 2.73 -6.66
N GLY A 37 -6.38 2.93 -7.72
CA GLY A 37 -7.77 3.36 -7.61
C GLY A 37 -8.67 2.28 -6.99
N ARG A 38 -8.42 1.01 -7.29
CA ARG A 38 -9.20 -0.09 -6.71
C ARG A 38 -8.93 -0.28 -5.21
N MET A 39 -7.68 -0.13 -4.78
CA MET A 39 -7.35 -0.22 -3.36
C MET A 39 -7.96 0.94 -2.57
N LEU A 40 -7.87 2.17 -3.08
CA LEU A 40 -8.51 3.33 -2.47
C LEU A 40 -10.04 3.20 -2.43
N ALA A 41 -10.67 2.74 -3.51
CA ALA A 41 -12.12 2.55 -3.55
C ALA A 41 -12.61 1.56 -2.48
N LYS A 42 -11.91 0.44 -2.30
CA LYS A 42 -12.22 -0.51 -1.24
C LYS A 42 -12.02 0.08 0.15
N MET A 43 -10.91 0.78 0.38
CA MET A 43 -10.66 1.45 1.66
C MET A 43 -11.72 2.52 1.95
N ALA A 44 -12.17 3.25 0.94
CA ALA A 44 -13.24 4.24 1.05
C ALA A 44 -14.57 3.63 1.45
N GLU A 45 -14.93 2.48 0.85
CA GLU A 45 -16.13 1.72 1.20
C GLU A 45 -16.03 1.11 2.60
N GLU A 46 -14.91 0.45 2.92
CA GLU A 46 -14.72 -0.27 4.18
C GLU A 46 -14.58 0.65 5.40
N LEU A 47 -14.00 1.85 5.26
CA LEU A 47 -13.79 2.79 6.37
C LEU A 47 -14.73 4.01 6.33
N GLU A 48 -15.73 3.98 5.44
CA GLU A 48 -16.67 5.09 5.21
C GLU A 48 -15.95 6.45 5.03
N LEU A 49 -14.90 6.48 4.19
CA LEU A 49 -14.06 7.67 4.04
C LEU A 49 -14.83 8.83 3.42
N THR A 50 -14.72 10.01 4.03
CA THR A 50 -15.24 11.26 3.45
C THR A 50 -14.51 11.62 2.14
N GLU A 51 -15.15 12.42 1.28
CA GLU A 51 -14.54 12.88 0.03
C GLU A 51 -13.21 13.62 0.26
N GLU A 52 -13.13 14.39 1.35
CA GLU A 52 -11.91 15.08 1.75
C GLU A 52 -10.78 14.10 2.11
N GLN A 53 -11.08 13.08 2.92
CA GLN A 53 -10.10 12.04 3.27
C GLN A 53 -9.64 11.27 2.03
N GLN A 54 -10.55 10.90 1.14
CA GLN A 54 -10.22 10.24 -0.12
C GLN A 54 -9.28 11.10 -0.98
N GLY A 55 -9.53 12.41 -1.05
CA GLY A 55 -8.67 13.36 -1.74
C GLY A 55 -7.24 13.40 -1.17
N LYS A 56 -7.12 13.52 0.17
CA LYS A 56 -5.82 13.52 0.86
C LYS A 56 -5.05 12.21 0.64
N ILE A 57 -5.73 11.07 0.79
CA ILE A 57 -5.13 9.74 0.62
C ILE A 57 -4.68 9.53 -0.83
N LYS A 58 -5.48 9.96 -1.81
CA LYS A 58 -5.09 9.92 -3.23
C LYS A 58 -3.83 10.74 -3.49
N ALA A 59 -3.71 11.93 -2.90
CA ALA A 59 -2.53 12.78 -3.04
C ALA A 59 -1.28 12.13 -2.40
N ILE A 60 -1.42 11.53 -1.21
CA ILE A 60 -0.33 10.79 -0.53
C ILE A 60 0.19 9.66 -1.44
N TYR A 61 -0.70 8.83 -1.99
CA TYR A 61 -0.28 7.74 -2.88
C TYR A 61 0.27 8.24 -4.22
N ALA A 62 -0.25 9.33 -4.78
CA ALA A 62 0.30 9.93 -5.99
C ALA A 62 1.74 10.42 -5.77
N SER A 63 1.98 11.15 -4.68
CA SER A 63 3.31 11.64 -4.30
C SER A 63 4.29 10.49 -4.02
N SER A 64 3.87 9.47 -3.25
CA SER A 64 4.69 8.28 -3.00
C SER A 64 5.03 7.52 -4.29
N ARG A 65 4.08 7.45 -5.24
CA ARG A 65 4.35 6.89 -6.58
C ARG A 65 5.38 7.71 -7.31
N GLU A 66 5.23 9.02 -7.39
CA GLU A 66 6.17 9.89 -8.09
C GLU A 66 7.59 9.76 -7.51
N GLN A 67 7.73 9.83 -6.19
CA GLN A 67 9.02 9.71 -5.48
C GLN A 67 9.73 8.37 -5.74
N GLY A 68 8.96 7.27 -5.88
CA GLY A 68 9.50 5.94 -6.14
C GLY A 68 9.57 5.55 -7.61
N ALA A 69 9.29 6.45 -8.55
CA ALA A 69 9.22 6.10 -9.98
C ALA A 69 10.58 5.63 -10.53
N ALA A 70 11.64 6.40 -10.31
CA ALA A 70 12.99 6.07 -10.74
C ALA A 70 13.50 4.78 -10.08
N ASP A 71 13.25 4.60 -8.78
CA ASP A 71 13.61 3.38 -8.04
C ASP A 71 12.93 2.14 -8.64
N ARG A 72 11.65 2.23 -9.06
CA ARG A 72 10.94 1.11 -9.69
C ARG A 72 11.48 0.77 -11.08
N GLU A 73 11.78 1.78 -11.88
CA GLU A 73 12.40 1.60 -13.20
C GLU A 73 13.77 0.94 -13.06
N ARG A 74 14.62 1.47 -12.18
CA ARG A 74 15.95 0.93 -11.94
C ARG A 74 15.92 -0.50 -11.40
N LEU A 75 15.01 -0.79 -10.47
CA LEU A 75 14.80 -2.15 -9.96
C LEU A 75 14.37 -3.12 -11.06
N HIS A 76 13.54 -2.67 -12.02
CA HIS A 76 13.15 -3.49 -13.16
C HIS A 76 14.36 -3.82 -14.03
N GLU A 77 15.15 -2.81 -14.40
CA GLU A 77 16.37 -2.97 -15.19
C GLU A 77 17.36 -3.94 -14.54
N LEU A 78 17.67 -3.75 -13.25
CA LEU A 78 18.61 -4.60 -12.51
C LEU A 78 18.16 -6.07 -12.50
N LYS A 79 16.86 -6.32 -12.30
CA LYS A 79 16.30 -7.68 -12.35
C LYS A 79 16.38 -8.29 -13.75
N GLN A 80 16.21 -7.50 -14.80
CA GLN A 80 16.37 -7.98 -16.17
C GLN A 80 17.84 -8.27 -16.48
N GLN A 81 18.75 -7.42 -16.04
CA GLN A 81 20.20 -7.64 -16.19
C GLN A 81 20.64 -8.94 -15.51
N MET A 82 20.17 -9.20 -14.28
CA MET A 82 20.48 -10.45 -13.58
C MET A 82 19.97 -11.69 -14.33
N ARG A 83 18.73 -11.65 -14.85
CA ARG A 83 18.15 -12.76 -15.63
C ARG A 83 18.87 -12.99 -16.96
N ALA A 84 19.27 -11.92 -17.63
CA ALA A 84 19.99 -12.01 -18.91
C ALA A 84 21.41 -12.59 -18.75
N SER A 85 22.00 -12.50 -17.56
CA SER A 85 23.36 -12.96 -17.26
C SER A 85 23.42 -14.43 -16.78
N GLU A 86 22.31 -15.16 -16.78
CA GLU A 86 22.25 -16.56 -16.31
C GLU A 86 23.16 -17.51 -17.10
N GLY A 87 23.49 -17.19 -18.36
CA GLY A 87 24.38 -17.98 -19.20
C GLY A 87 25.86 -17.57 -19.19
N ASP A 88 26.17 -16.39 -18.64
CA ASP A 88 27.52 -15.81 -18.59
C ASP A 88 27.66 -14.98 -17.29
N PHE A 89 27.79 -15.70 -16.18
CA PHE A 89 27.76 -15.10 -14.85
C PHE A 89 29.08 -14.36 -14.55
N ASP A 90 29.01 -13.03 -14.54
CA ASP A 90 30.06 -12.18 -13.99
C ASP A 90 29.76 -11.85 -12.52
N GLU A 91 30.55 -12.44 -11.61
CA GLU A 91 30.38 -12.29 -10.15
C GLU A 91 30.41 -10.82 -9.71
N GLY A 92 31.33 -10.03 -10.25
CA GLY A 92 31.48 -8.63 -9.87
C GLY A 92 30.27 -7.76 -10.25
N SER A 93 29.72 -7.96 -11.45
CA SER A 93 28.51 -7.27 -11.90
C SER A 93 27.26 -7.77 -11.17
N ALA A 94 27.17 -9.07 -10.90
CA ALA A 94 26.07 -9.65 -10.16
C ALA A 94 26.02 -9.12 -8.71
N GLN A 95 27.17 -9.04 -8.04
CA GLN A 95 27.26 -8.50 -6.68
C GLN A 95 26.81 -7.03 -6.64
N LYS A 96 27.31 -6.19 -7.56
CA LYS A 96 26.90 -4.77 -7.65
C LYS A 96 25.40 -4.60 -7.89
N ALA A 97 24.83 -5.41 -8.78
CA ALA A 97 23.40 -5.37 -9.05
C ALA A 97 22.59 -5.79 -7.81
N ALA A 98 23.02 -6.82 -7.08
CA ALA A 98 22.37 -7.26 -5.85
C ALA A 98 22.43 -6.19 -4.76
N ASP A 99 23.58 -5.53 -4.58
CA ASP A 99 23.75 -4.44 -3.62
C ASP A 99 22.79 -3.27 -3.93
N GLU A 100 22.73 -2.84 -5.20
CA GLU A 100 21.84 -1.75 -5.62
C GLU A 100 20.36 -2.12 -5.47
N ILE A 101 19.98 -3.37 -5.77
CA ILE A 101 18.62 -3.89 -5.49
C ILE A 101 18.30 -3.79 -4.00
N GLY A 102 19.26 -4.11 -3.12
CA GLY A 102 19.10 -4.00 -1.68
C GLY A 102 18.82 -2.56 -1.23
N GLU A 103 19.62 -1.61 -1.72
CA GLU A 103 19.44 -0.18 -1.44
C GLU A 103 18.09 0.35 -1.92
N ILE A 104 17.71 0.05 -3.17
CA ILE A 104 16.41 0.44 -3.72
C ILE A 104 15.26 -0.14 -2.89
N THR A 105 15.35 -1.43 -2.54
CA THR A 105 14.31 -2.10 -1.75
C THR A 105 14.17 -1.47 -0.37
N SER A 106 15.28 -1.08 0.27
CA SER A 106 15.27 -0.34 1.53
C SER A 106 14.54 1.00 1.42
N ARG A 107 14.89 1.82 0.41
CA ARG A 107 14.23 3.10 0.16
C ARG A 107 12.74 2.94 -0.10
N MET A 108 12.36 2.00 -0.96
CA MET A 108 10.94 1.74 -1.26
C MET A 108 10.16 1.24 -0.04
N THR A 109 10.79 0.45 0.83
CA THR A 109 10.17 -0.02 2.08
C THR A 109 9.89 1.15 3.02
N TYR A 110 10.87 2.03 3.21
CA TYR A 110 10.68 3.25 3.98
C TYR A 110 9.58 4.15 3.41
N GLN A 111 9.59 4.41 2.10
CA GLN A 111 8.57 5.21 1.41
C GLN A 111 7.16 4.65 1.62
N ARG A 112 7.01 3.32 1.54
CA ARG A 112 5.73 2.65 1.79
C ARG A 112 5.26 2.84 3.23
N ALA A 113 6.15 2.63 4.21
CA ALA A 113 5.81 2.79 5.62
C ALA A 113 5.43 4.25 5.94
N SER A 114 6.16 5.21 5.37
CA SER A 114 5.87 6.64 5.50
C SER A 114 4.50 6.99 4.92
N ALA A 115 4.18 6.55 3.69
CA ALA A 115 2.88 6.78 3.08
C ALA A 115 1.74 6.14 3.88
N GLN A 116 1.94 4.91 4.40
CA GLN A 116 0.96 4.25 5.27
C GLN A 116 0.70 5.04 6.55
N HIS A 117 1.76 5.55 7.19
CA HIS A 117 1.61 6.42 8.36
C HIS A 117 0.83 7.70 8.01
N GLN A 118 1.17 8.39 6.92
CA GLN A 118 0.45 9.59 6.50
C GLN A 118 -1.03 9.33 6.24
N VAL A 119 -1.37 8.16 5.68
CA VAL A 119 -2.78 7.74 5.52
C VAL A 119 -3.46 7.59 6.87
N ARG A 120 -2.81 6.96 7.87
CA ARG A 120 -3.37 6.85 9.23
C ARG A 120 -3.62 8.22 9.86
N GLU A 121 -2.78 9.21 9.60
CA GLU A 121 -2.98 10.59 10.08
C GLU A 121 -4.21 11.28 9.50
N VAL A 122 -4.75 10.81 8.37
CA VAL A 122 -5.97 11.33 7.77
C VAL A 122 -7.25 10.71 8.36
N LEU A 123 -7.13 9.54 8.99
CA LEU A 123 -8.24 8.77 9.54
C LEU A 123 -8.60 9.23 10.96
N SER A 124 -9.88 9.12 11.32
CA SER A 124 -10.31 9.24 12.73
C SER A 124 -9.82 8.06 13.56
N ASP A 125 -9.89 8.17 14.89
CA ASP A 125 -9.49 7.08 15.78
C ASP A 125 -10.34 5.82 15.58
N GLU A 126 -11.63 5.98 15.30
CA GLU A 126 -12.55 4.87 14.99
C GLU A 126 -12.17 4.19 13.67
N GLN A 127 -11.90 4.97 12.62
CA GLN A 127 -11.49 4.44 11.32
C GLN A 127 -10.11 3.76 11.38
N ARG A 128 -9.20 4.24 12.25
CA ARG A 128 -7.91 3.58 12.51
C ARG A 128 -8.11 2.20 13.15
N ALA A 129 -9.01 2.10 14.13
CA ALA A 129 -9.32 0.82 14.78
C ALA A 129 -9.93 -0.19 13.78
N GLU A 130 -10.85 0.27 12.93
CA GLU A 130 -11.43 -0.57 11.87
C GLU A 130 -10.39 -1.01 10.84
N LEU A 131 -9.48 -0.11 10.43
CA LEU A 131 -8.36 -0.44 9.56
C LEU A 131 -7.45 -1.53 10.17
N ASP A 132 -7.15 -1.44 11.47
CA ASP A 132 -6.34 -2.43 12.17
C ASP A 132 -7.04 -3.81 12.21
N GLU A 133 -8.35 -3.84 12.47
CA GLU A 133 -9.14 -5.08 12.42
C GLU A 133 -9.12 -5.71 11.02
N MET A 134 -9.35 -4.90 9.98
CA MET A 134 -9.31 -5.36 8.60
C MET A 134 -7.94 -5.94 8.22
N MET A 135 -6.85 -5.36 8.73
CA MET A 135 -5.49 -5.87 8.51
C MET A 135 -5.29 -7.23 9.17
N GLU A 136 -5.74 -7.42 10.42
CA GLU A 136 -5.64 -8.70 11.10
C GLU A 136 -6.45 -9.79 10.39
N GLN A 137 -7.69 -9.48 9.98
CA GLN A 137 -8.50 -10.42 9.20
C GLN A 137 -7.85 -10.80 7.86
N ARG A 138 -7.16 -9.86 7.20
CA ARG A 138 -6.41 -10.15 5.96
C ARG A 138 -5.22 -11.05 6.24
N LYS A 139 -4.50 -10.83 7.34
CA LYS A 139 -3.39 -11.66 7.78
C LYS A 139 -3.84 -13.09 8.07
N GLU A 140 -4.90 -13.29 8.86
CA GLU A 140 -5.46 -14.62 9.13
C GLU A 140 -5.90 -15.35 7.86
N ARG A 141 -6.58 -14.65 6.94
CA ARG A 141 -6.97 -15.23 5.64
C ARG A 141 -5.74 -15.64 4.81
N GLY A 142 -4.68 -14.85 4.87
CA GLY A 142 -3.38 -15.18 4.30
C GLY A 142 -2.82 -16.48 4.89
N GLU A 143 -2.66 -16.54 6.20
CA GLU A 143 -2.12 -17.71 6.92
C GLU A 143 -2.89 -18.99 6.61
N ARG A 144 -4.23 -18.93 6.58
CA ARG A 144 -5.07 -20.08 6.21
C ARG A 144 -4.85 -20.54 4.76
N ARG A 145 -4.56 -19.62 3.84
CA ARG A 145 -4.26 -19.95 2.43
C ARG A 145 -2.88 -20.57 2.28
N TRP A 146 -1.88 -20.08 3.02
CA TRP A 146 -0.53 -20.66 3.06
C TRP A 146 -0.51 -22.03 3.74
N GLY A 147 -1.25 -22.20 4.84
CA GLY A 147 -1.39 -23.50 5.53
C GLY A 147 -2.04 -24.58 4.68
N LYS A 148 -2.99 -24.22 3.79
CA LYS A 148 -3.63 -25.15 2.84
C LYS A 148 -2.74 -25.54 1.64
N HIS A 149 -1.57 -24.92 1.46
CA HIS A 149 -0.66 -25.17 0.33
C HIS A 149 0.66 -25.82 0.77
N ARG A 150 0.80 -26.23 2.03
CA ARG A 150 1.83 -27.20 2.42
C ARG A 150 1.32 -28.58 1.98
N PRO A 151 1.89 -29.22 0.93
CA PRO A 151 1.72 -30.67 0.82
C PRO A 151 2.30 -31.27 2.11
N ASP A 152 1.57 -32.20 2.71
CA ASP A 152 2.02 -32.94 3.88
C ASP A 152 3.41 -33.51 3.55
N GLN A 153 4.46 -32.89 4.09
CA GLN A 153 5.75 -33.56 4.14
C GLN A 153 5.58 -34.63 5.20
N GLU A 154 5.29 -35.85 4.75
CA GLU A 154 5.46 -37.04 5.58
C GLU A 154 6.85 -36.96 6.23
N PRO A 155 6.97 -37.23 7.54
CA PRO A 155 8.27 -37.29 8.17
C PRO A 155 9.03 -38.44 7.52
N THR A 156 10.07 -38.11 6.76
CA THR A 156 11.05 -39.11 6.32
C THR A 156 11.73 -39.65 7.56
N GLU A 157 11.46 -40.92 7.87
CA GLU A 157 12.12 -41.71 8.92
C GLU A 157 13.64 -41.79 8.73
#